data_AF-A0A7W1I3A8-F1
#
_entry.id   AF-A0A7W1I3A8-F1
#
_cell.length_a   1.000
_cell.length_b   1.000
_cell.length_c   1.000
_cell.angle_alpha   90.00
_cell.angle_beta   90.00
_cell.angle_gamma   90.00
#
_symmetry.space_group_name_H-M   'P 1'
#
loop_
_entity.id
_entity.type
_entity.pdbx_description
1 polymer ?
#
loop_
_entity_poly.entity_id
_entity_poly.type
_entity_poly.pdbx_seq_one_letter_code
_entity_poly.pdbx_strand_id
1 'polypeptide(L)' 'MADTRLKIAVFIDFDNIEIGVKNTLNTQFDIGVVLEALRERGDVVSKIAYSDWSRGGDYSRALTQHAT' A
#
# COMPACT_ATOMS: atom_id res chain seq x y z
N MET A 1 29.72 8.07 5.90
CA MET A 1 28.73 9.07 5.45
C MET A 1 27.39 8.55 5.89
N ALA A 2 26.56 9.35 6.57
CA ALA A 2 25.22 8.91 6.93
C ALA A 2 24.45 8.63 5.64
N ASP A 3 24.10 7.36 5.41
CA ASP A 3 23.24 6.95 4.31
C ASP A 3 21.91 7.66 4.49
N THR A 4 21.73 8.78 3.77
CA THR A 4 20.54 9.62 3.93
C THR A 4 19.45 9.01 3.06
N ARG A 5 18.95 7.85 3.48
CA ARG A 5 17.79 7.21 2.84
C ARG A 5 16.62 8.18 2.86
N LEU A 6 15.90 8.22 1.74
CA LEU A 6 14.70 9.04 1.61
C LEU A 6 13.67 8.59 2.65
N LYS A 7 13.03 9.53 3.33
CA LYS A 7 11.89 9.22 4.19
C LYS A 7 10.62 9.38 3.38
N ILE A 8 9.85 8.31 3.26
CA ILE A 8 8.67 8.23 2.40
C ILE A 8 7.43 8.07 3.27
N ALA A 9 6.45 8.95 3.12
CA ALA A 9 5.12 8.79 3.68
C ALA A 9 4.15 8.48 2.54
N VAL A 10 3.31 7.45 2.72
CA VAL A 10 2.44 6.92 1.68
C VAL A 10 0.98 7.07 2.11
N PHE A 11 0.19 7.69 1.25
CA PHE A 11 -1.25 7.87 1.42
C PHE A 11 -1.93 7.33 0.17
N ILE A 12 -2.84 6.38 0.35
CA ILE A 12 -3.39 5.58 -0.73
C ILE A 12 -4.90 5.71 -0.72
N ASP A 13 -5.47 6.06 -1.87
CA ASP A 13 -6.88 5.83 -2.16
C ASP A 13 -7.03 4.39 -2.65
N PHE A 14 -7.37 3.47 -1.74
CA PHE A 14 -7.28 2.04 -2.00
C PHE A 14 -8.38 1.57 -2.95
N ASP A 15 -9.61 2.07 -2.80
CA ASP A 15 -10.75 1.63 -3.59
C ASP A 15 -10.56 1.95 -5.07
N ASN A 16 -10.07 3.16 -5.37
CA ASN A 16 -9.83 3.57 -6.76
C ASN A 16 -8.76 2.71 -7.44
N ILE A 17 -7.71 2.32 -6.71
CA ILE A 17 -6.65 1.46 -7.25
C ILE A 17 -7.15 0.01 -7.40
N GLU A 18 -7.86 -0.52 -6.40
CA GLU A 18 -8.40 -1.87 -6.41
C GLU A 18 -9.39 -2.07 -7.57
N ILE A 19 -10.34 -1.14 -7.74
CA ILE A 19 -11.29 -1.14 -8.85
C ILE A 19 -10.56 -1.02 -10.19
N GLY A 20 -9.56 -0.13 -10.29
CA GLY A 20 -8.78 0.08 -11.50
C GLY A 20 -8.01 -1.16 -11.95
N VAL A 21 -7.29 -1.80 -11.02
CA VAL A 21 -6.54 -3.04 -11.26
C VAL A 21 -7.48 -4.18 -11.64
N LYS A 22 -8.58 -4.35 -10.91
CA LYS A 22 -9.57 -5.39 -11.20
C LYS A 22 -10.20 -5.20 -12.59
N ASN A 23 -10.61 -3.99 -12.95
CA ASN A 23 -11.30 -3.75 -14.21
C ASN A 23 -10.36 -3.75 -15.43
N THR A 24 -9.10 -3.35 -15.26
CA THR A 24 -8.16 -3.17 -16.37
C THR A 24 -7.27 -4.39 -16.56
N LEU A 25 -6.79 -4.97 -15.46
CA LEU A 25 -5.81 -6.06 -15.46
C LEU A 25 -6.44 -7.42 -15.11
N ASN A 26 -7.73 -7.43 -14.75
CA ASN A 26 -8.47 -8.64 -14.37
C ASN A 26 -7.76 -9.47 -13.28
N THR A 27 -7.13 -8.79 -12.33
CA THR A 27 -6.40 -9.37 -11.20
C THR A 27 -6.72 -8.62 -9.92
N GLN A 28 -6.35 -9.17 -8.77
CA GLN A 28 -6.48 -8.49 -7.48
C GLN A 28 -5.33 -7.49 -7.29
N PHE A 29 -5.64 -6.38 -6.63
CA PHE A 29 -4.61 -5.42 -6.26
C PHE A 29 -3.77 -5.96 -5.09
N ASP A 30 -2.47 -6.10 -5.32
CA ASP A 30 -1.48 -6.45 -4.30
C ASP A 30 -0.72 -5.21 -3.86
N ILE A 31 -1.07 -4.69 -2.68
CA ILE A 31 -0.40 -3.54 -2.07
C ILE A 31 1.03 -3.86 -1.60
N GLY A 32 1.35 -5.14 -1.36
CA GLY A 32 2.67 -5.58 -0.90
C GLY A 32 3.75 -5.21 -1.91
N VAL A 33 3.51 -5.47 -3.21
CA VAL A 33 4.43 -5.13 -4.30
C VAL A 33 4.76 -3.63 -4.34
N VAL A 34 3.76 -2.77 -4.10
CA VAL A 34 3.96 -1.31 -4.07
C VAL A 34 4.83 -0.91 -2.88
N LEU A 35 4.55 -1.45 -1.69
CA LEU A 35 5.30 -1.14 -0.48
C LEU A 35 6.76 -1.63 -0.57
N GLU A 36 6.99 -2.80 -1.16
CA GLU A 36 8.34 -3.31 -1.42
C GLU A 36 9.12 -2.39 -2.36
N ALA A 37 8.53 -2.00 -3.49
CA ALA A 37 9.14 -1.08 -4.44
C ALA A 37 9.45 0.30 -3.82
N LEU A 38 8.64 0.75 -2.84
CA LEU A 38 8.90 1.98 -2.10
C LEU A 38 10.04 1.81 -1.08
N ARG A 39 10.13 0.65 -0.41
CA ARG A 39 11.22 0.34 0.53
C ARG A 39 12.59 0.28 -0.15
N GLU A 40 12.65 -0.14 -1.40
CA GLU A 40 13.90 -0.10 -2.19
C GLU A 40 14.40 1.33 -2.43
N ARG A 41 13.49 2.31 -2.42
CA ARG A 41 13.79 3.73 -2.70
C ARG A 41 14.03 4.56 -1.44
N GLY A 42 13.57 4.10 -0.28
CA GLY A 42 13.69 4.82 0.97
C GLY A 42 12.95 4.17 2.13
N ASP A 43 13.12 4.74 3.31
CA ASP A 43 12.43 4.28 4.51
C ASP A 43 10.98 4.76 4.49
N VAL A 44 10.04 3.81 4.39
CA VAL A 44 8.61 4.10 4.50
C VAL A 44 8.28 4.37 5.97
N VAL A 45 8.13 5.64 6.33
CA VAL A 45 7.91 6.11 7.71
C VAL A 45 6.43 6.24 8.09
N SER A 46 5.53 6.24 7.11
CA SER A 46 4.08 6.23 7.32
C SER A 46 3.36 5.57 6.14
N LYS A 47 2.28 4.85 6.43
CA LYS A 47 1.39 4.23 5.44
C LYS A 47 -0.06 4.35 5.90
N ILE A 48 -0.87 5.04 5.11
CA ILE A 48 -2.31 5.19 5.34
C ILE A 48 -3.04 4.85 4.06
N ALA A 49 -4.05 4.01 4.17
CA ALA A 49 -4.95 3.67 3.08
C ALA A 49 -6.38 4.08 3.45
N TYR A 50 -7.01 4.85 2.56
CA TYR A 50 -8.40 5.26 2.66
C TYR A 50 -9.23 4.31 1.80
N SER A 51 -10.29 3.75 2.38
CA SER A 51 -11.23 2.84 1.74
C SER A 51 -12.55 2.88 2.50
N ASP A 52 -13.63 2.50 1.83
CA ASP A 52 -14.87 2.11 2.50
C ASP A 52 -14.72 0.73 3.17
N TRP A 53 -14.06 0.72 4.33
CA TRP A 53 -13.82 -0.47 5.13
C TRP A 53 -15.11 -1.18 5.58
N SER A 54 -16.27 -0.55 5.45
CA SER A 54 -17.57 -1.18 5.75
C SER A 54 -17.91 -2.34 4.80
N ARG A 55 -17.22 -2.45 3.66
CA ARG A 55 -17.29 -3.59 2.72
C ARG A 55 -16.09 -4.55 2.80
N GLY A 56 -15.06 -4.20 3.58
CA GLY A 56 -13.69 -4.71 3.41
C GLY A 56 -13.17 -5.58 4.55
N GLY A 57 -13.91 -6.63 4.94
CA GLY A 57 -13.49 -7.55 6.01
C GLY A 57 -12.04 -8.04 5.87
N ASP A 58 -11.71 -8.67 4.74
CA ASP A 58 -10.42 -9.36 4.53
C ASP A 58 -9.21 -8.43 4.31
N TYR A 59 -9.41 -7.19 3.85
CA TYR A 59 -8.32 -6.27 3.49
C TYR A 59 -7.68 -5.54 4.68
N SER A 60 -8.45 -5.34 5.77
CA SER A 60 -7.94 -4.74 7.02
C SER A 60 -6.73 -5.51 7.61
N ARG A 61 -6.72 -6.82 7.42
CA ARG A 61 -5.70 -7.74 7.94
C ARG A 61 -4.40 -7.66 7.13
N ALA A 62 -4.49 -7.48 5.82
CA ALA A 62 -3.33 -7.35 4.93
C ALA A 62 -2.52 -6.07 5.22
N LEU A 63 -3.20 -4.94 5.44
CA LEU A 63 -2.53 -3.68 5.82
C LEU A 63 -1.81 -3.78 7.18
N THR A 64 -2.37 -4.56 8.10
CA THR A 64 -1.77 -4.79 9.42
C THR A 64 -0.58 -5.75 9.34
N GLN A 65 -0.62 -6.79 8.50
CA GLN A 65 0.45 -7.78 8.40
C GLN A 65 1.76 -7.22 7.84
N HIS A 66 1.70 -6.23 6.95
CA HIS A 66 2.90 -5.55 6.45
C HIS A 66 3.40 -4.42 7.37
N ALA A 67 2.89 -4.32 8.60
CA ALA A 67 3.26 -3.26 9.55
C ALA A 67 4.63 -3.45 10.25
N THR A 68 5.34 -4.57 10.02
CA THR A 68 6.61 -4.89 10.71
C THR A 68 7.83 -4.62 9.84
#